data_AF-A0A1H5G422-F1
#
_entry.id   AF-A0A1H5G422-F1
#
_cell.length_a   1.000
_cell.length_b   1.000
_cell.length_c   1.000
_cell.angle_alpha   90.00
_cell.angle_beta   90.00
_cell.angle_gamma   90.00
#
_symmetry.space_group_name_H-M   'P 1'
#
loop_
_entity.id
_entity.type
_entity.pdbx_description
1 polymer ?
#
loop_
_entity_poly.entity_id
_entity_poly.type
_entity_poly.pdbx_seq_one_letter_code
_entity_poly.pdbx_strand_id
1 'polypeptide(L)'
;MPKAGNELKYDQIRVVSWVDPERVRRMMDGLTGLEVNEAIRDGRLPEPTLSRVLGIRCVAVSEGDVSAELTPRVDLENLGGTIHGGVLAALLDTVMGAALHTHLSAGQKFATIDL
;
A
#
# COMPACT_ATOMS: atom_id res chain seq x y z
N MET A 1 -11.91 4.37 -37.25
CA MET A 1 -10.45 4.24 -37.05
C MET A 1 -9.89 5.61 -36.74
N PRO A 2 -9.10 5.82 -35.67
CA PRO A 2 -8.56 7.13 -35.36
C PRO A 2 -7.60 7.55 -36.49
N LYS A 3 -7.75 8.79 -36.97
CA LYS A 3 -6.86 9.35 -38.00
C LYS A 3 -5.47 9.54 -37.37
N ALA A 4 -4.43 9.15 -38.11
CA ALA A 4 -3.04 9.42 -37.74
C ALA A 4 -2.86 10.93 -37.52
N GLY A 5 -2.50 11.34 -36.29
CA GLY A 5 -2.25 12.75 -35.95
C GLY A 5 -2.76 13.24 -34.60
N ASN A 6 -3.46 12.42 -33.81
CA ASN A 6 -3.92 12.82 -32.47
C ASN A 6 -3.24 11.97 -31.39
N GLU A 7 -1.95 12.22 -31.17
CA GLU A 7 -1.27 11.71 -29.97
C GLU A 7 -1.90 12.33 -28.73
N LEU A 8 -2.21 11.50 -27.74
CA LEU A 8 -2.66 11.97 -26.44
C LEU A 8 -1.53 12.76 -25.79
N LYS A 9 -1.80 14.02 -25.43
CA LYS A 9 -0.91 14.80 -24.58
C LYS A 9 -1.26 14.51 -23.13
N TYR A 10 -0.27 14.11 -22.35
CA TYR A 10 -0.41 13.88 -20.91
C TYR A 10 0.00 15.14 -20.16
N ASP A 11 -0.92 15.72 -19.39
CA ASP A 11 -0.72 17.01 -18.73
C ASP A 11 -0.01 16.91 -17.36
N GLN A 12 0.04 15.71 -16.77
CA GLN A 12 0.56 15.50 -15.42
C GLN A 12 1.45 14.26 -15.34
N ILE A 13 2.49 14.33 -14.50
CA ILE A 13 3.43 13.26 -14.21
C ILE A 13 3.60 13.16 -12.69
N ARG A 14 3.66 11.94 -12.16
CA ARG A 14 4.05 11.68 -10.78
C ARG A 14 5.15 10.63 -10.74
N VAL A 15 6.22 10.93 -10.00
CA VAL A 15 7.35 10.02 -9.78
C VAL A 15 7.29 9.49 -8.36
N VAL A 16 7.51 8.18 -8.20
CA VAL A 16 7.53 7.50 -6.90
C VAL A 16 8.87 6.78 -6.77
N SER A 17 9.60 7.07 -5.70
CA SER A 17 10.77 6.30 -5.28
C SER A 17 10.36 5.22 -4.28
N TRP A 18 11.12 4.15 -4.10
CA TRP A 18 10.87 3.18 -3.03
C TRP A 18 12.19 2.58 -2.54
N VAL A 19 12.16 1.99 -1.35
CA VAL A 19 13.30 1.24 -0.81
C VAL A 19 13.30 -0.16 -1.44
N ASP A 20 14.48 -0.63 -1.86
CA ASP A 20 14.67 -2.01 -2.35
C ASP A 20 14.00 -3.06 -1.43
N PRO A 21 13.03 -3.85 -1.93
CA PRO A 21 12.32 -4.85 -1.14
C PRO A 21 13.22 -5.89 -0.47
N GLU A 22 14.38 -6.25 -1.04
CA GLU A 22 15.31 -7.18 -0.38
C GLU A 22 15.95 -6.56 0.86
N ARG A 23 16.26 -5.26 0.81
CA ARG A 23 16.74 -4.53 1.98
C ARG A 23 15.67 -4.42 3.05
N VAL A 24 14.41 -4.15 2.66
CA VAL A 24 13.29 -4.09 3.61
C VAL A 24 13.07 -5.44 4.29
N ARG A 25 13.08 -6.54 3.53
CA ARG A 25 12.99 -7.91 4.10
C ARG A 25 14.05 -8.15 5.18
N ARG A 26 15.31 -7.81 4.91
CA ARG A 26 16.40 -7.94 5.91
C ARG A 26 16.18 -7.08 7.16
N MET A 27 15.59 -5.89 7.02
CA MET A 27 15.27 -5.04 8.17
C MET A 27 14.12 -5.61 9.03
N MET A 28 13.28 -6.48 8.46
CA MET A 28 12.17 -7.15 9.15
C MET A 28 12.60 -8.47 9.83
N ASP A 29 13.82 -8.96 9.57
CA ASP A 29 14.28 -10.25 10.08
C ASP A 29 14.23 -10.29 11.62
N GLY A 30 13.51 -11.28 12.15
CA GLY A 30 13.33 -11.48 13.59
C GLY A 30 12.20 -10.67 14.22
N LEU A 31 11.56 -9.76 13.50
CA LEU A 31 10.38 -9.03 13.99
C LEU A 31 9.11 -9.86 13.83
N THR A 32 8.24 -9.81 14.84
CA THR A 32 6.84 -10.23 14.74
C THR A 32 6.08 -9.31 13.80
N GLY A 33 4.92 -9.77 13.31
CA GLY A 33 4.13 -8.93 12.43
C GLY A 33 3.57 -7.68 13.11
N LEU A 34 3.34 -7.71 14.43
CA LEU A 34 2.99 -6.50 15.19
C LEU A 34 4.13 -5.49 15.16
N GLU A 35 5.35 -5.90 15.52
CA GLU A 35 6.53 -5.04 15.53
C GLU A 35 6.86 -4.45 14.16
N VAL A 36 6.64 -5.22 13.08
CA VAL A 36 6.76 -4.71 11.70
C VAL A 36 5.75 -3.60 11.43
N ASN A 37 4.47 -3.82 11.74
CA ASN A 37 3.43 -2.83 11.48
C ASN A 37 3.63 -1.56 12.32
N GLU A 38 4.03 -1.69 13.58
CA GLU A 38 4.41 -0.56 14.44
C GLU A 38 5.61 0.20 13.87
N ALA A 39 6.63 -0.52 13.40
CA ALA A 39 7.80 0.10 12.77
C ALA A 39 7.45 0.85 11.48
N ILE A 40 6.50 0.37 10.69
CA ILE A 40 5.98 1.08 9.51
C ILE A 40 5.24 2.34 9.93
N ARG A 41 4.31 2.25 10.90
CA ARG A 41 3.57 3.40 11.44
C ARG A 41 4.52 4.49 11.97
N ASP A 42 5.57 4.07 12.69
CA ASP A 42 6.54 4.98 13.31
C ASP A 42 7.62 5.48 12.32
N GLY A 43 7.60 5.04 11.07
CA GLY A 43 8.58 5.42 10.04
C GLY A 43 9.98 4.82 10.22
N ARG A 44 10.12 3.79 11.06
CA ARG A 44 11.37 3.00 11.23
C ARG A 44 11.56 1.97 10.11
N LEU A 45 10.46 1.49 9.54
CA LEU A 45 10.43 0.73 8.29
C LEU A 45 9.67 1.53 7.23
N PRO A 46 10.04 1.40 5.94
CA PRO A 46 9.25 1.98 4.87
C PRO A 46 7.92 1.22 4.71
N GLU A 47 6.90 1.94 4.27
CA GLU A 47 5.64 1.34 3.83
C GLU A 47 5.84 0.41 2.61
N PRO A 48 4.92 -0.56 2.39
CA PRO A 48 4.96 -1.38 1.18
C PRO A 48 4.93 -0.54 -0.09
N THR A 49 5.63 -0.97 -1.14
CA THR A 49 5.76 -0.20 -2.40
C THR A 49 4.41 0.18 -3.01
N LEU A 50 3.43 -0.72 -3.00
CA LEU A 50 2.09 -0.42 -3.51
C LEU A 50 1.40 0.64 -2.64
N SER A 51 1.48 0.52 -1.31
CA SER A 51 0.96 1.52 -0.36
C SER A 51 1.56 2.89 -0.65
N ARG A 52 2.87 2.97 -0.94
CA ARG A 52 3.54 4.22 -1.34
C ARG A 52 3.03 4.78 -2.66
N VAL A 53 2.84 3.94 -3.68
CA VAL A 53 2.29 4.36 -4.98
C VAL A 53 0.88 4.90 -4.81
N LEU A 54 0.04 4.25 -4.02
CA LEU A 54 -1.34 4.66 -3.77
C LEU A 54 -1.45 5.79 -2.73
N GLY A 55 -0.43 6.02 -1.91
CA GLY A 55 -0.44 6.99 -0.82
C GLY A 55 -1.23 6.52 0.41
N ILE A 56 -1.25 5.21 0.64
CA ILE A 56 -1.80 4.59 1.85
C ILE A 56 -0.81 4.79 3.00
N ARG A 57 -1.27 5.30 4.13
CA ARG A 57 -0.49 5.48 5.35
C ARG A 57 -1.14 4.77 6.52
N CYS A 58 -0.37 3.97 7.25
CA CYS A 58 -0.82 3.40 8.51
C CYS A 58 -0.82 4.49 9.59
N VAL A 59 -1.96 4.66 10.28
CA VAL A 59 -2.15 5.72 11.29
C VAL A 59 -2.29 5.17 12.71
N ALA A 60 -2.74 3.92 12.85
CA ALA A 60 -2.81 3.24 14.15
C ALA A 60 -2.56 1.74 13.97
N VAL A 61 -1.95 1.12 14.98
CA VAL A 61 -1.63 -0.31 15.03
C VAL A 61 -1.75 -0.77 16.48
N SER A 62 -2.49 -1.86 16.67
CA SER A 62 -2.46 -2.74 17.83
C SER A 62 -2.69 -4.18 17.37
N GLU A 63 -2.57 -5.16 18.26
CA GLU A 63 -2.85 -6.55 17.92
C GLU A 63 -4.31 -6.73 17.46
N GLY A 64 -4.50 -7.24 16.24
CA GLY A 64 -5.79 -7.46 15.59
C GLY A 64 -6.49 -6.21 15.04
N ASP A 65 -5.94 -5.01 15.23
CA ASP A 65 -6.56 -3.75 14.82
C ASP A 65 -5.54 -2.81 14.18
N VAL A 66 -5.78 -2.48 12.91
CA VAL A 66 -4.96 -1.55 12.14
C VAL A 66 -5.87 -0.55 11.44
N SER A 67 -5.49 0.72 11.50
CA SER A 67 -6.14 1.78 10.73
C SER A 67 -5.16 2.39 9.74
N ALA A 68 -5.64 2.64 8.53
CA ALA A 68 -4.88 3.33 7.50
C ALA A 68 -5.75 4.34 6.74
N GLU A 69 -5.10 5.33 6.15
CA GLU A 69 -5.73 6.39 5.38
C GLU A 69 -5.10 6.50 4.00
N LEU A 70 -5.88 6.97 3.03
CA LEU A 70 -5.40 7.32 1.70
C LEU A 70 -5.89 8.72 1.35
N THR A 71 -4.99 9.57 0.85
CA THR A 71 -5.38 10.88 0.32
C THR A 71 -5.89 10.72 -1.12
N PRO A 72 -7.14 11.10 -1.44
CA PRO A 72 -7.68 11.06 -2.79
C PRO A 72 -6.83 11.88 -3.76
N ARG A 73 -6.59 11.34 -4.96
CA ARG A 73 -5.87 12.03 -6.03
C ARG A 73 -6.48 11.70 -7.38
N VAL A 74 -6.37 12.64 -8.31
CA VAL A 74 -6.88 12.50 -9.68
C VAL A 74 -6.26 11.33 -10.45
N ASP A 75 -4.99 10.98 -10.16
CA ASP A 75 -4.31 9.83 -10.78
C ASP A 75 -4.80 8.47 -10.26
N LEU A 76 -5.74 8.48 -9.30
CA LEU A 76 -6.38 7.29 -8.72
C LEU A 76 -7.86 7.16 -9.10
N GLU A 77 -8.37 8.09 -9.92
CA GLU A 77 -9.76 8.10 -10.35
C GLU A 77 -10.03 7.06 -11.44
N ASN A 78 -11.28 6.61 -11.53
CA ASN A 78 -11.82 5.90 -12.67
C ASN A 78 -12.30 6.89 -13.75
N LEU A 79 -12.80 6.36 -14.88
CA LEU A 79 -13.36 7.18 -15.96
C LEU A 79 -14.56 8.07 -15.53
N GLY A 80 -15.19 7.76 -14.41
CA GLY A 80 -16.30 8.53 -13.84
C GLY A 80 -15.88 9.69 -12.93
N GLY A 81 -14.58 9.91 -12.71
CA GLY A 81 -14.08 10.99 -11.84
C GLY A 81 -14.24 10.71 -10.34
N THR A 82 -14.35 9.43 -9.96
CA THR A 82 -14.32 9.00 -8.55
C THR A 82 -13.13 8.10 -8.32
N ILE A 83 -12.69 7.92 -7.08
CA ILE A 83 -11.64 6.94 -6.76
C ILE A 83 -12.01 5.57 -7.33
N HIS A 84 -11.06 4.96 -8.05
CA HIS A 84 -11.25 3.67 -8.69
C HIS A 84 -11.52 2.60 -7.63
N GLY A 85 -12.51 1.72 -7.87
CA GLY A 85 -12.88 0.67 -6.92
C GLY A 85 -11.71 -0.23 -6.52
N GLY A 86 -10.81 -0.52 -7.47
CA GLY A 86 -9.55 -1.24 -7.20
C GLY A 86 -8.59 -0.54 -6.24
N VAL A 87 -8.61 0.80 -6.13
CA VAL A 87 -7.81 1.54 -5.14
C VAL A 87 -8.41 1.35 -3.75
N LEU A 88 -9.74 1.38 -3.64
CA LEU A 88 -10.43 1.11 -2.38
C LEU A 88 -10.26 -0.35 -1.95
N ALA A 89 -10.32 -1.30 -2.89
CA ALA A 89 -10.06 -2.71 -2.64
C ALA A 89 -8.61 -2.93 -2.16
N ALA A 90 -7.63 -2.28 -2.78
CA ALA A 90 -6.23 -2.34 -2.33
C ALA A 90 -6.02 -1.74 -0.94
N LEU A 91 -6.73 -0.64 -0.61
CA LEU A 91 -6.72 -0.08 0.74
C LEU A 91 -7.30 -1.09 1.76
N LEU A 92 -8.45 -1.69 1.44
CA LEU A 92 -9.10 -2.68 2.29
C LEU A 92 -8.21 -3.91 2.51
N ASP A 93 -7.67 -4.50 1.44
CA ASP A 93 -6.76 -5.65 1.49
C ASP A 93 -5.51 -5.33 2.31
N THR A 94 -4.92 -4.14 2.12
CA THR A 94 -3.76 -3.69 2.91
C THR A 94 -4.08 -3.64 4.40
N VAL A 95 -5.21 -3.06 4.80
CA VAL A 95 -5.58 -2.91 6.21
C VAL A 95 -5.92 -4.26 6.85
N MET A 96 -6.69 -5.11 6.17
CA MET A 96 -7.04 -6.43 6.69
C MET A 96 -5.81 -7.35 6.79
N GLY A 97 -4.94 -7.32 5.76
CA GLY A 97 -3.68 -8.05 5.80
C GLY A 97 -2.76 -7.55 6.92
N ALA A 98 -2.67 -6.24 7.14
CA ALA A 98 -1.90 -5.66 8.23
C ALA A 98 -2.45 -6.08 9.60
N ALA A 99 -3.77 -6.05 9.80
CA ALA A 99 -4.42 -6.50 11.02
C ALA A 99 -4.13 -7.98 11.31
N LEU A 100 -4.30 -8.87 10.32
CA LEU A 100 -3.97 -10.28 10.46
C LEU A 100 -2.46 -10.50 10.73
N HIS A 101 -1.60 -9.75 10.04
CA HIS A 101 -0.16 -9.84 10.22
C HIS A 101 0.26 -9.58 11.67
N THR A 102 -0.44 -8.72 12.40
CA THR A 102 -0.12 -8.45 13.82
C THR A 102 -0.15 -9.68 14.72
N HIS A 103 -0.89 -10.73 14.36
CA HIS A 103 -0.93 -11.99 15.11
C HIS A 103 0.19 -12.97 14.74
N LEU A 104 0.99 -12.67 13.71
CA LEU A 104 2.01 -13.60 13.21
C LEU A 104 3.33 -13.44 13.97
N SER A 105 3.90 -14.58 14.34
CA SER A 105 5.27 -14.68 14.83
C SER A 105 6.28 -14.39 13.72
N ALA A 106 7.51 -14.04 14.10
CA ALA A 106 8.58 -13.75 13.16
C ALA A 106 8.77 -14.88 12.13
N GLY A 107 8.88 -14.49 10.86
CA GLY A 107 9.09 -15.40 9.73
C GLY A 107 7.85 -16.14 9.22
N GLN A 108 6.70 -16.05 9.90
CA GLN A 108 5.43 -16.56 9.36
C GLN A 108 4.94 -15.69 8.19
N LYS A 109 4.22 -16.32 7.26
CA LYS A 109 3.72 -15.68 6.04
C LYS A 109 2.26 -16.05 5.82
N PHE A 110 1.54 -15.15 5.17
CA PHE A 110 0.16 -15.35 4.73
C PHE A 110 -0.01 -14.78 3.33
N ALA A 111 -1.15 -15.10 2.72
CA ALA A 111 -1.59 -14.50 1.47
C ALA A 111 -3.13 -14.38 1.50
N THR A 112 -3.65 -13.28 0.97
CA THR A 112 -5.08 -13.12 0.70
C THR A 112 -5.48 -14.10 -0.41
N ILE A 113 -6.49 -14.94 -0.15
CA ILE A 113 -7.03 -15.89 -1.13
C ILE A 113 -8.33 -15.42 -1.75
N ASP A 114 -9.07 -14.55 -1.05
CA ASP A 114 -10.35 -13.98 -1.42
C ASP A 114 -10.54 -12.65 -0.67
N LEU A 115 -11.39 -11.75 -1.19
CA LEU A 115 -11.63 -10.41 -0.66
C LEU A 115 -13.10 -10.00 -0.70
#